data_AF-B0JN98-F1
#
_entry.id   AF-B0JN98-F1
#
_cell.length_a   1.000
_cell.length_b   1.000
_cell.length_c   1.000
_cell.angle_alpha   90.00
_cell.angle_beta   90.00
_cell.angle_gamma   90.00
#
_symmetry.space_group_name_H-M   'P 1'
#
loop_
_entity.id
_entity.type
_entity.pdbx_description
1 polymer ?
#
loop_
_entity_poly.entity_id
_entity_poly.type
_entity_poly.pdbx_seq_one_letter_code
_entity_poly.pdbx_strand_id
1 'polypeptide(L)' 'MTSQELKSYVLSHREDDEAFYAYVDKVNERKDRVVYPPLNSLEELEKYPEVIEQMRQDSRHNFQQNELT' A
#
# COMPACT_ATOMS: atom_id res chain seq x y z
N MET A 1 -2.59 0.58 -18.46
CA MET A 1 -1.65 0.59 -17.31
C MET A 1 -2.17 -0.28 -16.18
N THR A 2 -1.27 -1.02 -15.54
CA THR A 2 -1.49 -1.70 -14.27
C THR A 2 -1.52 -0.68 -13.13
N SER A 3 -2.00 -1.08 -11.94
CA SER A 3 -1.99 -0.21 -10.76
C SER A 3 -0.57 0.20 -10.36
N GLN A 4 0.43 -0.65 -10.62
CA GLN A 4 1.84 -0.38 -10.33
C GLN A 4 2.45 0.64 -11.31
N GLU A 5 2.12 0.53 -12.60
CA GLU A 5 2.52 1.51 -13.62
C GLU A 5 1.90 2.88 -13.35
N LEU A 6 0.60 2.94 -12.99
CA LEU A 6 -0.07 4.19 -12.62
C LEU A 6 0.55 4.81 -11.36
N LYS A 7 0.85 4.00 -10.33
CA LYS A 7 1.54 4.47 -9.12
C LYS A 7 2.88 5.12 -9.46
N SER A 8 3.72 4.43 -10.24
CA SER A 8 5.03 4.96 -10.64
C SER A 8 4.91 6.25 -11.46
N TYR A 9 3.91 6.32 -12.33
CA TYR A 9 3.65 7.52 -13.14
C TYR A 9 3.25 8.71 -12.28
N VAL A 10 2.25 8.55 -11.40
CA VAL A 10 1.76 9.61 -10.50
C VAL A 10 2.86 10.11 -9.57
N LEU A 11 3.73 9.22 -9.07
CA LEU A 11 4.85 9.63 -8.23
C LEU A 11 5.89 10.50 -8.97
N SER A 12 6.01 10.31 -10.28
CA SER A 12 6.91 11.05 -11.17
C SER A 12 6.29 12.32 -11.75
N HIS A 13 4.95 12.42 -11.77
CA HIS A 13 4.16 13.52 -12.35
C HIS A 13 3.11 13.96 -11.32
N ARG A 14 3.58 14.61 -10.25
CA ARG A 14 2.72 14.91 -9.08
C ARG A 14 1.69 15.99 -9.35
N GLU A 15 1.91 16.79 -10.38
CA GLU A 15 1.03 17.85 -10.88
C GLU A 15 -0.05 17.36 -11.87
N ASP A 16 0.00 16.10 -12.29
CA ASP A 16 -1.01 15.50 -13.16
C ASP A 16 -2.17 14.93 -12.31
N ASP A 17 -3.16 15.78 -12.05
CA ASP A 17 -4.35 15.42 -11.31
C ASP A 17 -5.15 14.30 -12.00
N GLU A 18 -5.17 14.25 -13.33
CA GLU A 18 -5.92 13.24 -14.09
C GLU A 18 -5.30 11.85 -13.88
N ALA A 19 -3.97 11.75 -13.92
CA ALA A 19 -3.25 10.52 -13.60
C ALA A 19 -3.48 10.09 -12.15
N PHE A 20 -3.53 11.06 -11.21
CA PHE A 20 -3.85 10.78 -9.81
C PHE A 20 -5.24 10.16 -9.66
N TYR A 21 -6.28 10.75 -10.26
CA TYR A 21 -7.63 10.20 -10.19
C TYR A 21 -7.74 8.82 -10.84
N ALA A 22 -7.11 8.62 -12.01
CA ALA A 22 -7.07 7.31 -12.67
C ALA A 22 -6.42 6.21 -11.80
N TYR A 23 -5.37 6.57 -11.04
CA TYR A 23 -4.77 5.67 -10.06
C TYR A 23 -5.73 5.36 -8.89
N VAL A 24 -6.36 6.40 -8.33
CA VAL A 24 -7.30 6.27 -7.19
C VAL A 24 -8.50 5.41 -7.57
N ASP A 25 -9.10 5.60 -8.73
CA ASP A 25 -10.22 4.80 -9.22
C ASP A 25 -9.83 3.32 -9.29
N LYS A 26 -8.66 3.03 -9.85
CA LYS A 26 -8.15 1.66 -9.94
C LYS A 26 -7.82 1.04 -8.59
N VAL A 27 -7.42 1.84 -7.60
CA VAL A 27 -7.24 1.41 -6.21
C VAL A 27 -8.58 1.10 -5.55
N ASN A 28 -9.62 1.88 -5.85
CA ASN A 28 -10.98 1.72 -5.31
C ASN A 28 -11.73 0.51 -5.90
N GLU A 29 -11.42 0.11 -7.14
CA GLU A 29 -11.98 -1.11 -7.75
C GLU A 29 -11.50 -2.41 -7.11
N ARG A 30 -10.42 -2.36 -6.30
CA ARG A 30 -9.84 -3.54 -5.65
C ARG A 30 -10.75 -4.08 -4.55
N LYS A 31 -11.27 -5.30 -4.75
CA LYS A 31 -12.19 -5.98 -3.82
C LYS A 31 -11.49 -6.67 -2.64
N ASP A 32 -10.17 -6.81 -2.69
CA ASP A 32 -9.31 -7.48 -1.70
C ASP A 32 -8.80 -6.53 -0.61
N ARG A 33 -9.27 -5.29 -0.58
CA ARG A 33 -8.77 -4.28 0.36
C ARG A 33 -9.34 -4.49 1.77
N VAL A 34 -8.48 -4.89 2.71
CA VAL A 34 -8.80 -4.85 4.15
C VAL A 34 -8.66 -3.40 4.64
N VAL A 35 -9.75 -2.84 5.16
CA VAL A 35 -9.78 -1.48 5.72
C VAL A 35 -9.78 -1.59 7.24
N TYR A 36 -8.70 -1.14 7.87
CA TYR A 36 -8.60 -1.00 9.32
C TYR A 36 -9.02 0.42 9.74
N PRO A 37 -9.70 0.58 10.89
CA PRO A 37 -10.04 1.90 11.40
C PRO A 37 -8.77 2.67 11.77
N PRO A 38 -8.79 4.02 11.75
CA PRO A 38 -7.72 4.83 12.29
C PRO A 38 -7.46 4.49 13.76
N LEU A 39 -6.20 4.26 14.12
CA LEU A 39 -5.82 4.02 15.52
C LEU A 39 -5.79 5.35 16.28
N ASN A 40 -6.31 5.35 17.49
CA ASN A 40 -6.32 6.53 18.37
C ASN A 40 -5.09 6.59 19.28
N SER A 41 -4.40 5.47 19.47
CA SER A 41 -3.17 5.38 20.25
C SER A 41 -2.32 4.19 19.80
N LEU A 42 -1.08 4.11 20.28
CA LEU A 42 -0.17 3.00 19.97
C LEU A 42 -0.61 1.69 20.63
N GLU A 43 -1.25 1.75 21.80
CA GLU A 43 -1.78 0.58 22.50
C GLU A 43 -2.90 -0.09 21.70
N GLU A 44 -3.62 0.65 20.86
CA GLU A 44 -4.64 0.04 19.98
C GLU A 44 -4.04 -0.89 18.93
N LEU A 45 -2.74 -0.79 18.64
CA LEU A 45 -2.04 -1.69 17.73
C LEU A 45 -2.05 -3.13 18.25
N GLU A 46 -2.08 -3.33 19.57
CA GLU A 46 -2.18 -4.66 20.20
C GLU A 46 -3.49 -5.38 19.86
N LYS A 47 -4.53 -4.65 19.45
CA LYS A 47 -5.83 -5.22 19.02
C LYS A 47 -5.76 -5.85 17.63
N TYR A 48 -4.71 -5.57 16.86
CA TYR A 48 -4.55 -6.00 15.46
C TYR A 48 -3.24 -6.78 15.25
N PRO A 49 -3.03 -7.92 15.95
CA PRO A 49 -1.80 -8.70 15.86
C PRO A 49 -1.52 -9.21 14.43
N GLU A 50 -2.57 -9.44 13.64
CA GLU A 50 -2.48 -9.84 12.23
C GLU A 50 -1.80 -8.78 11.36
N VAL A 51 -2.00 -7.50 11.64
CA VAL A 51 -1.37 -6.39 10.92
C VAL A 51 0.13 -6.35 11.22
N ILE A 52 0.49 -6.54 12.49
CA ILE A 52 1.89 -6.57 12.93
C ILE A 52 2.62 -7.75 12.27
N GLU A 53 2.00 -8.92 12.23
CA GLU A 53 2.59 -10.11 11.62
C GLU A 53 2.72 -9.95 10.10
N GLN A 54 1.70 -9.42 9.41
CA GLN A 54 1.78 -9.13 7.99
C GLN A 54 2.92 -8.15 7.67
N MET A 55 3.05 -7.05 8.43
CA MET A 55 4.14 -6.08 8.24
C MET A 55 5.53 -6.71 8.42
N ARG A 56 5.68 -7.65 9.36
CA ARG A 56 6.93 -8.40 9.55
C ARG A 56 7.23 -9.29 8.34
N GLN A 57 6.23 -9.99 7.82
CA GLN A 57 6.38 -10.85 6.64
C GLN A 57 6.75 -10.04 5.39
N ASP A 58 6.04 -8.93 5.14
CA ASP A 58 6.32 -8.03 4.02
C ASP A 58 7.73 -7.44 4.10
N SER A 59 8.16 -7.05 5.30
CA SER A 59 9.53 -6.53 5.53
C SER A 59 10.59 -7.59 5.21
N ARG A 60 10.37 -8.83 5.63
CA ARG A 60 11.29 -9.95 5.32
C ARG A 60 11.31 -10.26 3.83
N HIS A 61 10.15 -10.23 3.18
CA HIS A 61 10.03 -10.51 1.75
C HIS A 61 10.74 -9.44 0.90
N ASN A 62 10.56 -8.17 1.23
CA ASN A 62 11.25 -7.06 0.55
C ASN A 62 12.77 -7.09 0.74
N PHE A 63 13.26 -7.51 1.92
CA PHE A 63 14.69 -7.72 2.14
C PHE A 63 15.28 -8.81 1.23
N GLN A 64 14.54 -9.91 1.01
CA GLN A 64 15.00 -11.01 0.16
C GLN A 64 14.99 -10.65 -1.34
N GLN A 65 14.08 -9.80 -1.79
CA GLN A 65 14.05 -9.33 -3.18
C GLN A 65 15.23 -8.39 -3.50
N ASN A 66 15.71 -7.62 -2.53
CA ASN A 66 16.83 -6.69 -2.72
C ASN A 66 18.22 -7.36 -2.73
N GLU A 67 18.36 -8.63 -2.31
CA GLU A 67 19.63 -9.37 -2.39
C GLU A 67 19.79 -10.20 -3.68
N LEU A 68 18.75 -10.25 -4.52
CA LEU A 68 18.73 -10.99 -5.80
C LEU A 68 18.73 -10.07 -7.03
N THR A 69 18.96 -8.77 -6.84
CA THR A 69 19.05 -7.75 -7.90
C THR A 69 20.36 -6.98 -7.78
#